data_AF-A0A8B8MQ65-F1
#
_entry.id   AF-A0A8B8MQ65-F1
#
_cell.length_a   1.000
_cell.length_b   1.000
_cell.length_c   1.000
_cell.angle_alpha   90.00
_cell.angle_beta   90.00
_cell.angle_gamma   90.00
#
_symmetry.space_group_name_H-M   'P 1'
#
loop_
_entity.id
_entity.type
_entity.pdbx_description
1 polymer ?
#
loop_
_entity_poly.entity_id
_entity_poly.type
_entity_poly.pdbx_seq_one_letter_code
_entity_poly.pdbx_strand_id
1 'polypeptide(L)'
;MDNLIAVYLDRNGFRPMKLALPKPSLDGNYWFYRGKTGWWLYDSETCSELEEAYNAGSKKLERLIAGQVYVIDLRELKQFQKSDPSRSRRVTRHTLRIGRILGVGGIRDEKVLAKIKELKRAVKSEAGQDEETDLEEDNEDGEMRF
;
A
#
# COMPACT_ATOMS: atom_id res chain seq x y z
N MET A 1 19.51 -16.45 -10.91
CA MET A 1 18.06 -16.34 -10.60
C MET A 1 17.98 -15.35 -9.47
N ASP A 2 17.91 -14.09 -9.84
CA ASP A 2 18.23 -12.99 -8.94
C ASP A 2 17.00 -12.69 -8.10
N ASN A 3 16.97 -13.29 -6.90
CA ASN A 3 16.05 -12.89 -5.86
C ASN A 3 16.43 -11.45 -5.46
N LEU A 4 15.72 -10.48 -6.02
CA LEU A 4 15.80 -9.08 -5.60
C LEU A 4 15.24 -9.00 -4.17
N ILE A 5 16.09 -9.21 -3.16
CA ILE A 5 15.73 -9.01 -1.76
C ILE A 5 15.63 -7.51 -1.56
N ALA A 6 14.41 -6.97 -1.57
CA ALA A 6 14.18 -5.68 -0.95
C ALA A 6 14.39 -5.86 0.55
N VAL A 7 15.32 -5.11 1.11
CA VAL A 7 15.70 -5.21 2.52
C VAL A 7 15.00 -4.10 3.28
N TYR A 8 14.30 -4.45 4.35
CA TYR A 8 14.00 -3.49 5.41
C TYR A 8 14.96 -3.74 6.58
N LEU A 9 15.55 -2.66 7.08
CA LEU A 9 16.25 -2.66 8.35
C LEU A 9 15.18 -2.49 9.44
N ASP A 10 15.12 -3.40 10.40
CA ASP A 10 14.37 -3.21 11.65
C ASP A 10 15.36 -2.98 12.83
N ARG A 11 14.85 -2.81 14.05
CA ARG A 11 15.69 -2.62 15.27
C ARG A 11 16.55 -3.85 15.63
N ASN A 12 16.28 -5.01 15.02
CA ASN A 12 16.92 -6.30 15.27
C ASN A 12 17.78 -6.81 14.09
N GLY A 13 17.95 -6.02 13.02
CA GLY A 13 18.87 -6.31 11.92
C GLY A 13 18.20 -6.60 10.57
N PHE A 14 18.88 -7.40 9.74
CA PHE A 14 18.52 -7.66 8.35
C PHE A 14 17.48 -8.78 8.27
N ARG A 15 16.22 -8.45 7.98
CA ARG A 15 15.20 -9.45 7.63
C ARG A 15 14.98 -9.45 6.11
N PRO A 16 15.15 -10.59 5.41
CA PRO A 16 14.75 -10.67 4.02
C PRO A 16 13.24 -10.46 3.95
N MET A 17 12.78 -9.45 3.20
CA MET A 17 11.36 -9.24 3.00
C MET A 17 10.80 -10.46 2.26
N LYS A 18 10.04 -11.30 2.96
CA LYS A 18 9.36 -12.42 2.33
C LYS A 18 8.21 -11.82 1.54
N LEU A 19 8.39 -11.71 0.22
CA LEU A 19 7.39 -11.16 -0.66
C LEU A 19 6.17 -12.10 -0.69
N ALA A 20 5.19 -11.77 0.14
CA ALA A 20 3.95 -12.50 0.30
C ALA A 20 2.79 -11.51 0.23
N LEU A 21 1.65 -12.00 -0.27
CA LEU A 21 0.43 -11.21 -0.19
C LEU A 21 0.02 -11.08 1.28
N PRO A 22 -0.24 -9.85 1.77
CA PRO A 22 -0.86 -9.63 3.06
C PRO A 22 -2.19 -10.38 3.16
N LYS A 23 -2.56 -10.74 4.38
CA LYS A 23 -3.92 -11.19 4.66
C LYS A 23 -4.85 -9.98 4.67
N PRO A 24 -6.06 -10.09 4.12
CA PRO A 24 -7.06 -9.05 4.31
C PRO A 24 -7.46 -8.98 5.78
N SER A 25 -7.99 -7.82 6.17
CA SER A 25 -8.77 -7.64 7.38
C SER A 25 -10.08 -8.44 7.34
N LEU A 26 -10.78 -8.51 8.48
CA LEU A 26 -12.02 -9.29 8.62
C LEU A 26 -13.13 -8.88 7.64
N ASP A 27 -13.15 -7.60 7.25
CA ASP A 27 -14.10 -7.03 6.28
C ASP A 27 -13.53 -6.96 4.85
N GLY A 28 -12.44 -7.69 4.57
CA GLY A 28 -11.89 -7.84 3.22
C GLY A 28 -11.00 -6.70 2.73
N ASN A 29 -10.60 -5.78 3.62
CA ASN A 29 -9.77 -4.63 3.26
C ASN A 29 -8.27 -4.88 3.44
N TYR A 30 -7.50 -4.10 2.68
CA TYR A 30 -6.04 -4.06 2.65
C TYR A 30 -5.55 -2.62 2.78
N TRP A 31 -4.27 -2.47 3.13
CA TRP A 31 -3.63 -1.15 3.27
C TRP A 31 -2.74 -0.83 2.07
N PHE A 32 -2.94 0.34 1.48
CA PHE A 32 -2.19 0.80 0.31
C PHE A 32 -1.55 2.16 0.53
N TYR A 33 -0.49 2.44 -0.23
CA TYR A 33 0.08 3.78 -0.38
C TYR A 33 0.18 4.20 -1.85
N ARG A 34 0.00 5.50 -2.12
CA ARG A 34 -0.03 6.05 -3.47
C ARG A 34 1.37 6.04 -4.10
N GLY A 35 1.47 5.39 -5.25
CA GLY A 35 2.56 5.51 -6.21
C GLY A 35 2.25 6.55 -7.29
N LYS A 36 3.14 6.66 -8.29
CA LYS A 36 2.97 7.62 -9.40
C LYS A 36 1.71 7.34 -10.23
N THR A 37 1.49 6.07 -10.58
CA THR A 37 0.45 5.64 -11.54
C THR A 37 -0.55 4.65 -10.95
N GLY A 38 -0.65 4.58 -9.62
CA GLY A 38 -1.48 3.60 -8.95
C GLY A 38 -1.10 3.40 -7.49
N TRP A 39 -1.53 2.28 -6.93
CA TRP A 39 -1.42 1.97 -5.51
C TRP A 39 -0.45 0.83 -5.29
N TRP A 40 0.39 0.97 -4.28
CA TRP A 40 1.22 -0.10 -3.77
C TRP A 40 0.56 -0.70 -2.53
N LEU A 41 0.50 -2.01 -2.47
CA LEU A 41 0.08 -2.71 -1.27
C LEU A 41 1.24 -2.70 -0.27
N TYR A 42 0.97 -2.40 1.00
CA TYR A 42 1.98 -2.57 2.04
C TYR A 42 2.38 -4.04 2.17
N ASP A 43 3.57 -4.33 2.70
CA ASP A 43 3.97 -5.70 3.01
C ASP A 43 3.09 -6.30 4.12
N SER A 44 3.22 -7.61 4.36
CA SER A 44 2.35 -8.33 5.30
C SER A 44 2.48 -7.87 6.75
N GLU A 45 3.71 -7.54 7.18
CA GLU A 45 3.97 -7.10 8.56
C GLU A 45 3.36 -5.71 8.77
N THR A 46 3.67 -4.78 7.88
CA THR A 46 3.13 -3.41 7.95
C THR A 46 1.61 -3.39 7.81
N CYS A 47 1.01 -4.24 6.97
CA CYS A 47 -0.44 -4.38 6.90
C CYS A 47 -1.06 -4.83 8.24
N SER A 48 -0.44 -5.79 8.94
CA SER A 48 -0.92 -6.26 10.25
C SER A 48 -0.87 -5.14 11.29
N GLU A 49 0.27 -4.45 11.38
CA GLU A 49 0.46 -3.35 12.32
C GLU A 49 -0.51 -2.18 12.07
N LEU A 50 -0.75 -1.83 10.80
CA LEU A 50 -1.71 -0.79 10.43
C LEU A 50 -3.14 -1.17 10.82
N GLU A 51 -3.52 -2.42 10.58
CA GLU A 51 -4.86 -2.92 10.91
C GLU A 51 -5.07 -3.00 12.42
N GLU A 52 -4.08 -3.46 13.17
CA GLU A 52 -4.10 -3.46 14.64
C GLU A 52 -4.21 -2.03 15.19
N ALA A 53 -3.40 -1.10 14.69
CA ALA A 53 -3.43 0.30 15.10
C ALA A 53 -4.77 0.97 14.77
N TYR A 54 -5.33 0.68 13.59
CA TYR A 54 -6.64 1.17 13.17
C TYR A 54 -7.76 0.67 14.08
N ASN A 55 -7.79 -0.63 14.37
CA ASN A 55 -8.79 -1.24 15.25
C ASN A 55 -8.66 -0.76 16.71
N ALA A 56 -7.44 -0.44 17.15
CA ALA A 56 -7.19 0.16 18.46
C ALA A 56 -7.54 1.66 18.54
N GLY A 57 -7.97 2.30 17.45
CA GLY A 57 -8.25 3.74 17.40
C GLY A 57 -6.98 4.61 17.52
N SER A 58 -5.82 4.05 17.20
CA SER A 58 -4.56 4.78 17.22
C SER A 58 -4.54 5.86 16.13
N LYS A 59 -3.98 7.03 16.45
CA LYS A 59 -3.93 8.16 15.50
C LYS A 59 -2.78 8.03 14.51
N LYS A 60 -1.66 7.45 14.93
CA LYS A 60 -0.41 7.40 14.18
C LYS A 60 0.32 6.08 14.45
N LEU A 61 1.04 5.60 13.45
CA LEU A 61 1.99 4.49 13.54
C LEU A 61 3.35 4.98 13.04
N GLU A 62 4.43 4.68 13.77
CA GLU A 62 5.80 4.93 13.28
C GLU A 62 6.41 3.63 12.76
N ARG A 63 6.99 3.67 11.56
CA ARG A 63 7.58 2.49 10.93
C ARG A 63 8.92 2.81 10.27
N LEU A 64 9.88 1.89 10.41
CA LEU A 64 11.17 1.98 9.73
C LEU A 64 11.03 1.33 8.34
N ILE A 65 11.14 2.14 7.29
CA ILE A 65 10.95 1.71 5.90
C ILE A 65 12.18 2.16 5.10
N ALA A 66 12.90 1.18 4.56
CA ALA A 66 14.14 1.36 3.79
C ALA A 66 15.17 2.25 4.50
N GLY A 67 15.37 2.02 5.81
CA GLY A 67 16.33 2.75 6.64
C GLY A 67 15.88 4.14 7.10
N GLN A 68 14.65 4.55 6.81
CA GLN A 68 14.11 5.84 7.22
C GLN A 68 12.83 5.67 8.06
N VAL A 69 12.67 6.49 9.09
CA VAL A 69 11.47 6.46 9.93
C VAL A 69 10.36 7.25 9.24
N TYR A 70 9.24 6.58 8.99
CA TYR A 70 8.02 7.17 8.49
C TYR A 70 6.96 7.18 9.57
N VAL A 71 6.17 8.25 9.60
CA VAL A 71 4.93 8.34 10.37
C VAL A 71 3.78 8.09 9.40
N ILE A 72 2.87 7.20 9.76
CA ILE A 72 1.61 6.96 9.07
C ILE A 72 0.49 7.51 9.95
N ASP A 73 -0.09 8.66 9.58
CA ASP A 73 -1.25 9.23 10.25
C ASP A 73 -2.52 8.57 9.71
N LEU A 74 -3.21 7.85 10.60
CA LEU A 74 -4.40 7.07 10.28
C LEU A 74 -5.67 7.93 10.19
N ARG A 75 -5.63 9.17 10.69
CA ARG A 75 -6.75 10.12 10.58
C ARG A 75 -6.73 10.85 9.25
N GLU A 76 -5.54 11.28 8.83
CA GLU A 76 -5.35 11.95 7.55
C GLU A 76 -5.12 10.97 6.39
N LEU A 77 -4.93 9.69 6.70
CA LEU A 77 -4.53 8.65 5.76
C LEU A 77 -3.33 9.11 4.92
N LYS A 78 -2.26 9.48 5.63
CA LYS A 78 -1.04 10.02 5.03
C LYS A 78 0.19 9.42 5.69
N GLN A 79 1.13 8.98 4.86
CA GLN A 79 2.47 8.60 5.27
C GLN A 79 3.44 9.75 4.97
N PHE A 80 4.35 10.06 5.87
CA PHE A 80 5.43 11.04 5.64
C PHE A 80 6.71 10.68 6.38
N GLN A 81 7.87 11.04 5.82
CA GLN A 81 9.14 10.80 6.48
C GLN A 81 9.28 11.72 7.69
N LYS A 82 9.66 11.17 8.85
CA LYS A 82 9.71 11.91 10.12
C LYS A 82 10.72 13.05 10.09
N SER A 83 11.85 12.87 9.41
CA SER A 83 12.91 13.88 9.25
C SER A 83 12.62 14.90 8.15
N ASP A 84 11.76 14.57 7.19
CA ASP A 84 11.44 15.42 6.05
C ASP A 84 9.99 15.19 5.60
N PRO A 85 9.01 15.92 6.19
CA PRO A 85 7.60 15.73 5.90
C PRO A 85 7.18 16.04 4.46
N SER A 86 8.03 16.70 3.65
CA SER A 86 7.76 16.91 2.23
C SER A 86 7.69 15.57 1.46
N ARG A 87 8.46 14.57 1.92
CA ARG A 87 8.42 13.21 1.41
C ARG A 87 7.23 12.48 1.99
N SER A 88 6.09 12.65 1.34
CA SER A 88 4.82 12.09 1.78
C SER A 88 4.05 11.36 0.67
N ARG A 89 3.14 10.48 1.08
CA ARG A 89 2.26 9.70 0.21
C ARG A 89 0.89 9.57 0.86
N ARG A 90 -0.16 9.57 0.03
CA ARG A 90 -1.51 9.17 0.47
C ARG A 90 -1.51 7.69 0.83
N VAL A 91 -2.26 7.35 1.88
CA VAL A 91 -2.53 6.00 2.35
C VAL A 91 -4.03 5.74 2.19
N THR A 92 -4.44 4.48 2.10
CA THR A 92 -5.87 4.13 2.14
C THR A 92 -6.06 2.69 2.63
N ARG A 93 -7.22 2.44 3.24
CA ARG A 93 -7.74 1.12 3.60
C ARG A 93 -8.87 0.80 2.64
N HIS A 94 -8.71 -0.22 1.80
CA HIS A 94 -9.68 -0.52 0.75
C HIS A 94 -9.65 -2.00 0.37
N THR A 95 -10.70 -2.50 -0.25
CA THR A 95 -10.68 -3.84 -0.87
C THR A 95 -9.77 -3.86 -2.09
N LEU A 96 -9.53 -5.05 -2.64
CA LEU A 96 -8.80 -5.17 -3.92
C LEU A 96 -9.52 -4.48 -5.08
N ARG A 97 -10.77 -4.01 -4.95
CA ARG A 97 -11.44 -3.19 -6.00
C ARG A 97 -10.82 -1.82 -6.21
N ILE A 98 -9.83 -1.42 -5.41
CA ILE A 98 -9.02 -0.23 -5.69
C ILE A 98 -8.46 -0.31 -7.12
N GLY A 99 -8.13 0.85 -7.71
CA GLY A 99 -7.63 0.97 -9.08
C GLY A 99 -6.35 0.18 -9.39
N ARG A 100 -5.44 0.74 -10.16
CA ARG A 100 -4.23 -0.01 -10.56
C ARG A 100 -3.36 -0.37 -9.35
N ILE A 101 -3.16 -1.65 -9.09
CA ILE A 101 -2.23 -2.16 -8.06
C ILE A 101 -0.87 -2.42 -8.72
N LEU A 102 0.18 -1.78 -8.22
CA LEU A 102 1.51 -1.81 -8.81
C LEU A 102 2.36 -2.99 -8.33
N GLY A 103 2.09 -3.50 -7.14
CA GLY A 103 2.86 -4.56 -6.48
C GLY A 103 2.76 -4.45 -4.95
N VAL A 104 3.69 -5.08 -4.24
CA VAL A 104 3.72 -5.16 -2.76
C VAL A 104 5.05 -4.63 -2.25
N GLY A 105 5.04 -3.71 -1.28
CA GLY A 105 6.26 -3.20 -0.63
C GLY A 105 7.26 -2.55 -1.60
N GLY A 106 6.78 -2.02 -2.74
CA GLY A 106 7.63 -1.45 -3.79
C GLY A 106 8.20 -2.47 -4.79
N ILE A 107 7.89 -3.76 -4.65
CA ILE A 107 8.35 -4.81 -5.56
C ILE A 107 7.24 -5.20 -6.54
N ARG A 108 7.60 -5.27 -7.83
CA ARG A 108 6.74 -5.79 -8.90
C ARG A 108 7.11 -7.24 -9.20
N ASP A 109 6.42 -8.17 -8.54
CA ASP A 109 6.57 -9.59 -8.83
C ASP A 109 5.38 -10.12 -9.63
N GLU A 110 5.67 -10.83 -10.71
CA GLU A 110 4.65 -11.32 -11.65
C GLU A 110 3.71 -12.35 -11.04
N LYS A 111 4.22 -13.24 -10.17
CA LYS A 111 3.40 -14.27 -9.51
C LYS A 111 2.45 -13.62 -8.52
N VAL A 112 2.94 -12.66 -7.76
CA VAL A 112 2.12 -11.87 -6.83
C VAL A 112 1.05 -11.09 -7.58
N LEU A 113 1.41 -10.41 -8.68
CA LEU A 113 0.45 -9.67 -9.50
C LEU A 113 -0.60 -10.59 -10.16
N ALA A 114 -0.20 -11.78 -10.63
CA ALA A 114 -1.12 -12.77 -11.14
C ALA A 114 -2.12 -13.21 -10.07
N LYS A 115 -1.66 -13.44 -8.84
CA LYS A 115 -2.54 -13.80 -7.72
C LYS A 115 -3.48 -12.66 -7.32
N ILE A 116 -3.02 -11.41 -7.32
CA ILE A 116 -3.88 -10.23 -7.10
C ILE A 116 -4.96 -10.15 -8.17
N LYS A 117 -4.62 -10.39 -9.45
CA LYS A 117 -5.61 -10.39 -10.55
C LYS A 117 -6.67 -11.48 -10.36
N GLU A 118 -6.27 -12.68 -9.92
CA GLU A 118 -7.18 -13.77 -9.59
C GLU A 118 -8.15 -13.36 -8.47
N LEU A 119 -7.63 -12.81 -7.38
CA LEU A 119 -8.45 -12.34 -6.25
C LEU A 119 -9.38 -11.19 -6.63
N LYS A 120 -8.91 -10.24 -7.46
CA LYS A 120 -9.74 -9.17 -8.01
C LYS A 120 -10.94 -9.70 -8.78
N ARG A 121 -10.75 -10.76 -9.58
CA ARG A 121 -11.83 -11.40 -10.34
C ARG A 121 -12.85 -12.07 -9.42
N ALA A 122 -12.39 -12.75 -8.37
CA ALA A 122 -13.28 -13.37 -7.38
C ALA A 122 -14.14 -12.34 -6.63
N VAL A 123 -13.54 -11.23 -6.20
CA VAL A 123 -14.27 -10.12 -5.54
C VAL A 123 -15.30 -9.48 -6.48
N LYS A 124 -15.02 -9.40 -7.79
CA LYS A 124 -15.98 -8.87 -8.78
C LYS A 124 -17.16 -9.82 -9.02
N SER A 125 -16.95 -11.14 -8.96
CA SER A 125 -18.04 -12.11 -9.13
C SER A 125 -19.01 -12.15 -7.95
N GLU A 126 -18.56 -11.79 -6.74
CA GLU A 126 -19.41 -11.75 -5.55
C GLU A 126 -20.25 -10.47 -5.43
N ALA A 127 -19.82 -9.37 -6.06
CA ALA A 127 -20.40 -8.05 -5.83
C ALA A 127 -21.63 -7.70 -6.69
N GLY A 128 -22.01 -8.50 -7.71
CA GLY A 128 -23.02 -8.06 -8.67
C GLY A 128 -22.58 -6.83 -9.48
N GLN A 129 -23.22 -6.57 -10.61
CA GLN A 129 -22.82 -5.54 -11.58
C GLN A 129 -23.16 -4.12 -11.09
N ASP A 130 -22.44 -3.52 -10.15
CA ASP A 130 -22.64 -2.09 -9.84
C ASP A 130 -21.32 -1.30 -9.60
N GLU A 131 -21.24 -0.23 -10.39
CA GLU A 131 -20.39 0.96 -10.39
C GLU A 131 -18.86 0.80 -10.39
N GLU A 132 -18.30 0.98 -11.59
CA GLU A 132 -16.94 1.45 -11.85
C GLU A 132 -16.88 2.93 -11.44
N THR A 133 -16.51 3.20 -10.18
CA THR A 133 -16.13 4.56 -9.80
C THR A 133 -14.76 4.83 -10.38
N ASP A 134 -14.74 5.40 -11.58
CA ASP A 134 -13.58 6.09 -12.14
C ASP A 134 -13.20 7.22 -11.18
N LEU A 135 -12.29 6.93 -10.26
CA LEU A 135 -11.54 7.98 -9.59
C LEU A 135 -10.61 8.57 -10.65
N GLU A 136 -11.07 9.68 -11.20
CA GLU A 136 -10.48 10.52 -12.23
C GLU A 136 -8.94 10.44 -12.23
N GLU A 137 -8.39 10.13 -13.41
CA GLU A 137 -6.99 10.37 -13.71
C GLU A 137 -6.77 11.88 -13.65
N ASP A 138 -6.17 12.37 -12.55
CA ASP A 138 -5.64 13.73 -12.45
C ASP A 138 -4.62 13.94 -13.60
N ASN A 139 -5.09 14.48 -14.73
CA ASN A 139 -4.26 15.03 -15.80
C ASN A 139 -3.66 16.35 -15.30
N GLU A 140 -2.50 16.29 -14.66
CA GLU A 140 -1.66 17.47 -14.40
C GLU A 140 -0.79 17.77 -15.63
N ASP A 141 -1.43 18.27 -16.68
CA ASP A 141 -0.77 18.97 -17.79
C ASP A 141 -1.28 20.42 -17.82
N GLY A 142 -0.98 21.13 -16.73
CA GLY A 142 -1.03 22.58 -16.64
C GLY A 142 0.36 23.18 -16.78
N GLU A 143 0.87 23.28 -18.01
CA GLU A 143 1.96 24.21 -18.33
C GLU A 143 1.55 25.64 -17.87
N MET A 144 2.11 26.13 -16.77
CA MET A 144 2.22 27.57 -16.57
C MET A 144 3.51 28.07 -17.22
N ARG A 145 3.34 28.59 -18.44
CA ARG A 145 4.25 29.58 -19.03
C ARG A 145 4.34 30.79 -18.09
N PHE A 146 5.56 31.16 -17.72
CA PHE A 146 5.93 32.52 -17.36
C PHE A 146 6.87 33.06 -18.43
#